data_AF-A0A414CMT8-F1
#
_entry.id   AF-A0A414CMT8-F1
#
_cell.length_a   1.000
_cell.length_b   1.000
_cell.length_c   1.000
_cell.angle_alpha   90.00
_cell.angle_beta   90.00
_cell.angle_gamma   90.00
#
_symmetry.space_group_name_H-M   'P 1'
#
loop_
_entity.id
_entity.type
_entity.pdbx_description
1 polymer ?
#
loop_
_entity_poly.entity_id
_entity_poly.type
_entity_poly.pdbx_seq_one_letter_code
_entity_poly.pdbx_strand_id
1 'polypeptide(L)'
;MSIVFSIKNKKSLFGYQKVLAAQEVLKLVEGLTTYNYDPATLHRPLNDFEGLNCIVFGKSGLPLQLRYFDEEESYQIQVPSFAIEEDWQLALRWLSRLGEVLGTEIVASDSVSYTPDSIFHFDYEVVILETLGNLTKEKDLKEFEVQGFAHPVYLDRDTVQEVLNHVHPLEAYSAFIKKIQYSAAYFSQVRFYQQEETGAFLASYSLTEDTDTVLPSVPHVPAEYVEIVGLAGIIDWRVLLVAIDGDPDKPENYHPIGSLALKNLLEALEPDEFQQLDASQIEIKKLSKERLLELAQLENK
;
A
#
# COMPACT_ATOMS: atom_id res chain seq x y z
N MET A 1 6.18 13.56 -7.18
CA MET A 1 7.11 13.83 -6.06
C MET A 1 6.26 13.96 -4.81
N SER A 2 6.67 13.33 -3.70
CA SER A 2 5.97 13.51 -2.42
C SER A 2 6.12 14.95 -1.94
N ILE A 3 5.14 15.45 -1.21
CA ILE A 3 5.18 16.79 -0.63
C ILE A 3 5.52 16.66 0.84
N VAL A 4 6.47 17.47 1.30
CA VAL A 4 6.94 17.46 2.69
C VAL A 4 6.60 18.80 3.32
N PHE A 5 5.99 18.74 4.49
CA PHE A 5 5.73 19.90 5.33
C PHE A 5 6.61 19.84 6.57
N SER A 6 7.35 20.91 6.83
CA SER A 6 8.26 21.05 7.96
C SER A 6 7.74 22.05 8.97
N ILE A 7 7.82 21.74 10.25
CA ILE A 7 7.49 22.65 11.35
C ILE A 7 8.69 22.67 12.30
N LYS A 8 9.31 23.84 12.48
CA LYS A 8 10.44 23.98 13.40
C LYS A 8 9.96 23.71 14.83
N ASN A 9 10.80 23.02 15.60
CA ASN A 9 10.52 22.76 17.00
C ASN A 9 10.35 24.08 17.78
N LYS A 10 9.67 24.00 18.92
CA LYS A 10 9.33 25.17 19.73
C LYS A 10 10.59 25.77 20.34
N LYS A 11 10.80 27.08 20.17
CA LYS A 11 11.91 27.78 20.84
C LYS A 11 11.59 28.04 22.31
N SER A 12 12.63 27.99 23.13
CA SER A 12 12.67 28.36 24.55
C SER A 12 13.79 29.37 24.80
N LEU A 13 13.91 29.89 26.03
CA LEU A 13 14.95 30.86 26.41
C LEU A 13 16.38 30.32 26.21
N PHE A 14 16.58 29.00 26.21
CA PHE A 14 17.90 28.36 26.16
C PHE A 14 18.12 27.49 24.91
N GLY A 15 17.31 27.65 23.86
CA GLY A 15 17.35 26.82 22.65
C GLY A 15 15.99 26.17 22.36
N TYR A 16 15.97 25.08 21.59
CA TYR A 16 14.72 24.36 21.32
C TYR A 16 14.22 23.57 22.54
N GLN A 17 12.91 23.38 22.64
CA GLN A 17 12.30 22.49 23.62
C GLN A 17 12.64 21.03 23.30
N LYS A 18 12.45 20.15 24.29
CA LYS A 18 12.59 18.71 24.08
C LYS A 18 11.64 18.24 22.97
N VAL A 19 12.10 17.31 22.15
CA VAL A 19 11.30 16.65 21.13
C VAL A 19 10.11 15.95 21.81
N LEU A 20 8.91 16.15 21.27
CA LEU A 20 7.68 15.53 21.74
C LEU A 20 7.79 14.00 21.63
N ALA A 21 7.14 13.28 22.54
CA ALA A 21 7.01 11.84 22.39
C ALA A 21 6.17 11.51 21.14
N ALA A 22 6.49 10.41 20.46
CA ALA A 22 5.78 9.98 19.25
C ALA A 22 4.25 9.93 19.47
N GLN A 23 3.81 9.36 20.59
CA GLN A 23 2.39 9.28 20.94
C GLN A 23 1.73 10.66 21.16
N GLU A 24 2.47 11.68 21.58
CA GLU A 24 1.92 13.03 21.80
C GLU A 24 1.62 13.68 20.45
N VAL A 25 2.48 13.47 19.46
CA VAL A 25 2.26 13.96 18.08
C VAL A 25 1.10 13.22 17.42
N LEU A 26 1.00 11.89 17.59
CA LEU A 26 -0.11 11.11 17.04
C LEU A 26 -1.48 11.49 17.64
N LYS A 27 -1.55 11.76 18.96
CA LYS A 27 -2.80 12.12 19.65
C LYS A 27 -3.39 13.47 19.26
N LEU A 28 -2.69 14.26 18.44
CA LEU A 28 -3.19 15.54 17.91
C LEU A 28 -4.39 15.35 16.97
N VAL A 29 -4.54 14.17 16.36
CA VAL A 29 -5.68 13.82 15.51
C VAL A 29 -6.29 12.52 16.01
N GLU A 30 -7.62 12.52 16.19
CA GLU A 30 -8.35 11.35 16.64
C GLU A 30 -8.24 10.18 15.64
N GLY A 31 -7.97 8.98 16.17
CA GLY A 31 -7.89 7.74 15.39
C GLY A 31 -6.59 7.55 14.60
N LEU A 32 -5.66 8.52 14.66
CA LEU A 32 -4.38 8.41 13.99
C LEU A 32 -3.48 7.39 14.72
N THR A 33 -2.99 6.41 13.98
CA THR A 33 -2.12 5.35 14.49
C THR A 33 -0.93 5.14 13.57
N THR A 34 0.06 4.39 14.05
CA THR A 34 1.17 3.88 13.24
C THR A 34 1.20 2.35 13.27
N TYR A 35 1.70 1.73 12.20
CA TYR A 35 1.76 0.27 12.06
C TYR A 35 3.17 -0.30 12.00
N ASN A 36 4.22 0.54 11.92
CA ASN A 36 5.61 0.07 11.82
C ASN A 36 6.36 0.05 13.15
N TYR A 37 5.70 0.37 14.28
CA TYR A 37 6.27 0.27 15.62
C TYR A 37 5.24 -0.22 16.65
N ASP A 38 5.73 -0.92 17.68
CA ASP A 38 4.92 -1.35 18.82
C ASP A 38 4.39 -0.12 19.59
N PRO A 39 3.06 0.00 19.80
CA PRO A 39 2.45 1.08 20.58
C PRO A 39 3.09 1.32 21.95
N ALA A 40 3.60 0.28 22.62
CA ALA A 40 4.27 0.39 23.91
C ALA A 40 5.54 1.24 23.85
N THR A 41 6.18 1.39 22.68
CA THR A 41 7.41 2.16 22.50
C THR A 41 7.17 3.65 22.24
N LEU A 42 5.94 4.05 21.89
CA LEU A 42 5.61 5.40 21.40
C LEU A 42 5.67 6.50 22.48
N HIS A 43 5.94 6.15 23.73
CA HIS A 43 6.22 7.12 24.80
C HIS A 43 7.61 7.76 24.69
N ARG A 44 8.49 7.21 23.84
CA ARG A 44 9.81 7.77 23.54
C ARG A 44 9.73 9.02 22.65
N PRO A 45 10.72 9.92 22.71
CA PRO A 45 10.86 11.07 21.80
C PRO A 45 10.75 10.67 20.33
N LEU A 46 10.16 11.52 19.49
CA LEU A 46 9.98 11.22 18.06
C LEU A 46 11.31 10.99 17.32
N ASN A 47 12.39 11.65 17.74
CA ASN A 47 13.72 11.46 17.13
C ASN A 47 14.42 10.14 17.51
N ASP A 48 13.80 9.30 18.36
CA ASP A 48 14.23 7.91 18.58
C ASP A 48 13.73 6.94 17.48
N PHE A 49 12.99 7.44 16.48
CA PHE A 49 12.40 6.66 15.40
C PHE A 49 12.87 7.18 14.04
N GLU A 50 13.15 6.28 13.09
CA GLU A 50 13.55 6.66 11.71
C GLU A 50 12.39 7.33 10.95
N GLY A 51 11.16 6.92 11.24
CA GLY A 51 9.94 7.51 10.72
C GLY A 51 8.73 6.63 10.97
N LEU A 52 7.63 7.24 11.42
CA LEU A 52 6.36 6.54 11.63
C LEU A 52 5.54 6.57 10.34
N ASN A 53 5.04 5.41 9.91
CA ASN A 53 4.03 5.33 8.86
C ASN A 53 2.66 5.37 9.52
N CYS A 54 1.87 6.38 9.20
CA CYS A 54 0.68 6.79 9.96
C CYS A 54 -0.57 6.80 9.09
N ILE A 55 -1.66 6.25 9.65
CA ILE A 55 -2.97 6.15 8.99
C ILE A 55 -4.10 6.39 9.98
N VAL A 56 -5.29 6.70 9.46
CA VAL A 56 -6.56 6.50 10.18
C VAL A 56 -7.31 5.35 9.51
N PHE A 57 -7.47 4.25 10.24
CA PHE A 57 -8.10 3.04 9.70
C PHE A 57 -9.55 3.32 9.22
N GLY A 58 -9.89 2.80 8.05
CA GLY A 58 -11.17 3.02 7.37
C GLY A 58 -11.29 4.36 6.64
N LYS A 59 -10.29 5.25 6.78
CA LYS A 59 -10.27 6.56 6.11
C LYS A 59 -9.10 6.68 5.14
N SER A 60 -7.89 6.39 5.62
CA SER A 60 -6.67 6.59 4.84
C SER A 60 -6.57 5.64 3.66
N GLY A 61 -6.02 6.13 2.55
CA GLY A 61 -5.64 5.30 1.40
C GLY A 61 -4.17 4.90 1.50
N LEU A 62 -3.29 5.88 1.70
CA LEU A 62 -1.85 5.69 1.79
C LEU A 62 -1.30 6.22 3.12
N PRO A 63 -0.18 5.67 3.62
CA PRO A 63 0.42 6.15 4.85
C PRO A 63 1.04 7.55 4.68
N LEU A 64 0.71 8.45 5.61
CA LEU A 64 1.50 9.66 5.83
C LEU A 64 2.74 9.27 6.63
N GLN A 65 3.86 9.94 6.39
CA GLN A 65 5.08 9.65 7.15
C GLN A 65 5.46 10.79 8.07
N LEU A 66 5.61 10.50 9.36
CA LEU A 66 6.05 11.43 10.39
C LEU A 66 7.51 11.17 10.77
N ARG A 67 8.34 12.22 10.74
CA ARG A 67 9.75 12.16 11.17
C ARG A 67 10.11 13.39 12.00
N TYR A 68 11.20 13.28 12.75
CA TYR A 68 11.92 14.43 13.29
C TYR A 68 13.33 14.44 12.71
N PHE A 69 13.81 15.60 12.31
CA PHE A 69 15.20 15.77 11.87
C PHE A 69 15.94 16.69 12.83
N ASP A 70 16.98 16.15 13.48
CA ASP A 70 17.76 16.88 14.49
C ASP A 70 18.56 18.04 13.89
N GLU A 71 19.12 17.88 12.68
CA GLU A 71 19.92 18.93 12.02
C GLU A 71 19.07 20.17 11.70
N GLU A 72 17.82 19.94 11.28
CA GLU A 72 16.84 20.98 11.00
C GLU A 72 16.02 21.37 12.23
N GLU A 73 16.13 20.68 13.36
CA GLU A 73 15.28 20.88 14.53
C GLU A 73 13.80 20.96 14.14
N SER A 74 13.33 20.04 13.29
CA SER A 74 12.00 20.11 12.70
C SER A 74 11.26 18.78 12.69
N TYR A 75 9.94 18.89 12.88
CA TYR A 75 9.00 17.82 12.61
C TYR A 75 8.64 17.88 11.13
N GLN A 76 8.60 16.72 10.47
CA GLN A 76 8.20 16.61 9.08
C GLN A 76 7.05 15.64 8.91
N ILE A 77 6.03 16.07 8.17
CA ILE A 77 4.95 15.21 7.67
C ILE A 77 5.10 15.15 6.15
N GLN A 78 5.35 13.95 5.64
CA GLN A 78 5.44 13.67 4.22
C GLN A 78 4.12 13.04 3.75
N VAL A 79 3.55 13.64 2.70
CA VAL A 79 2.38 13.15 1.99
C VAL A 79 2.84 12.42 0.72
N PRO A 80 2.50 11.14 0.51
CA PRO A 80 2.93 10.39 -0.66
C PRO A 80 2.35 11.01 -1.95
N SER A 81 3.05 10.87 -3.07
CA SER A 81 2.66 11.53 -4.35
C SER A 81 1.23 11.16 -4.78
N PHE A 82 0.81 9.93 -4.49
CA PHE A 82 -0.46 9.34 -4.89
C PHE A 82 -1.48 9.32 -3.73
N ALA A 83 -1.30 10.17 -2.72
CA ALA A 83 -2.24 10.29 -1.60
C ALA A 83 -3.65 10.63 -2.10
N ILE A 84 -4.66 9.99 -1.49
CA ILE A 84 -6.06 10.28 -1.79
C ILE A 84 -6.52 11.54 -1.05
N GLU A 85 -7.73 12.02 -1.36
CA GLU A 85 -8.29 13.22 -0.74
C GLU A 85 -8.32 13.11 0.79
N GLU A 86 -8.74 11.97 1.35
CA GLU A 86 -8.79 11.80 2.81
C GLU A 86 -7.42 11.87 3.49
N ASP A 87 -6.36 11.42 2.81
CA ASP A 87 -4.98 11.49 3.32
C ASP A 87 -4.49 12.94 3.36
N TRP A 88 -4.81 13.71 2.32
CA TRP A 88 -4.52 15.15 2.28
C TRP A 88 -5.26 15.90 3.38
N GLN A 89 -6.56 15.67 3.52
CA GLN A 89 -7.35 16.28 4.59
C GLN A 89 -6.83 15.89 5.98
N LEU A 90 -6.35 14.65 6.15
CA LEU A 90 -5.69 14.21 7.37
C LEU A 90 -4.38 14.98 7.61
N ALA A 91 -3.51 15.08 6.60
CA ALA A 91 -2.25 15.79 6.68
C ALA A 91 -2.44 17.25 7.08
N LEU A 92 -3.34 17.98 6.41
CA LEU A 92 -3.58 19.41 6.69
C LEU A 92 -4.13 19.64 8.11
N ARG A 93 -5.07 18.79 8.57
CA ARG A 93 -5.56 18.84 9.97
C ARG A 93 -4.45 18.56 10.96
N TRP A 94 -3.59 17.58 10.68
CA TRP A 94 -2.50 17.21 11.58
C TRP A 94 -1.44 18.30 11.66
N LEU A 95 -1.07 18.88 10.51
CA LEU A 95 -0.15 20.01 10.40
C LEU A 95 -0.66 21.23 11.15
N SER A 96 -1.95 21.56 11.02
CA SER A 96 -2.59 22.64 11.76
C SER A 96 -2.40 22.46 13.28
N ARG A 97 -2.77 21.28 13.81
CA ARG A 97 -2.64 20.98 15.25
C ARG A 97 -1.19 20.99 15.73
N LEU A 98 -0.27 20.44 14.96
CA LEU A 98 1.14 20.42 15.33
C LEU A 98 1.73 21.84 15.32
N GLY A 99 1.35 22.66 14.33
CA GLY A 99 1.71 24.08 14.28
C GLY A 99 1.18 24.88 15.46
N GLU A 100 -0.05 24.63 15.93
CA GLU A 100 -0.61 25.24 17.15
C GLU A 100 0.23 24.91 18.40
N VAL A 101 0.63 23.64 18.55
CA VAL A 101 1.41 23.18 19.70
C VAL A 101 2.81 23.81 19.73
N LEU A 102 3.47 23.82 18.56
CA LEU A 102 4.84 24.30 18.42
C LEU A 102 4.93 25.83 18.37
N GLY A 103 3.88 26.50 17.89
CA GLY A 103 3.82 27.96 17.77
C GLY A 103 4.77 28.50 16.68
N THR A 104 5.05 27.70 15.67
CA THR A 104 5.96 27.98 14.55
C THR A 104 5.22 27.79 13.22
N GLU A 105 5.73 28.39 12.15
CA GLU A 105 5.15 28.27 10.82
C GLU A 105 5.32 26.85 10.24
N ILE A 106 4.38 26.48 9.37
CA ILE A 106 4.42 25.26 8.58
C ILE A 106 5.02 25.62 7.21
N VAL A 107 6.12 25.00 6.82
CA VAL A 107 6.80 25.29 5.56
C VAL A 107 6.70 24.08 4.64
N ALA A 108 6.07 24.25 3.47
CA ALA A 108 6.00 23.22 2.45
C ALA A 108 7.33 23.11 1.67
N SER A 109 7.53 22.00 0.95
CA SER A 109 8.77 21.71 0.22
C SER A 109 9.09 22.70 -0.91
N ASP A 110 8.10 23.48 -1.37
CA ASP A 110 8.24 24.59 -2.32
C ASP A 110 8.59 25.93 -1.63
N SER A 111 8.89 25.91 -0.33
CA SER A 111 9.17 27.06 0.53
C SER A 111 7.99 28.00 0.79
N VAL A 112 6.75 27.58 0.50
CA VAL A 112 5.56 28.33 0.91
C VAL A 112 5.29 28.10 2.40
N SER A 113 5.15 29.20 3.15
CA SER A 113 4.81 29.18 4.58
C SER A 113 3.32 29.31 4.83
N TYR A 114 2.83 28.58 5.83
CA TYR A 114 1.45 28.57 6.29
C TYR A 114 1.38 28.74 7.82
N THR A 115 0.33 29.39 8.29
CA THR A 115 -0.10 29.32 9.69
C THR A 115 -0.98 28.08 9.91
N PRO A 116 -1.26 27.70 11.17
CA PRO A 116 -2.24 26.65 11.46
C PRO A 116 -3.61 26.85 10.82
N ASP A 117 -4.02 28.09 10.57
CA ASP A 117 -5.29 28.41 9.90
C ASP A 117 -5.14 28.43 8.38
N SER A 118 -4.03 28.96 7.86
CA SER A 118 -3.87 29.15 6.41
C SER A 118 -3.48 27.88 5.67
N ILE A 119 -3.01 26.83 6.37
CA ILE A 119 -2.63 25.54 5.78
C ILE A 119 -3.80 24.86 5.04
N PHE A 120 -5.04 25.15 5.43
CA PHE A 120 -6.24 24.64 4.76
C PHE A 120 -6.49 25.25 3.36
N HIS A 121 -5.74 26.29 2.97
CA HIS A 121 -5.76 26.82 1.60
C HIS A 121 -4.79 26.09 0.66
N PHE A 122 -4.04 25.09 1.14
CA PHE A 122 -3.19 24.27 0.28
C PHE A 122 -4.04 23.51 -0.74
N ASP A 123 -3.79 23.73 -2.02
CA ASP A 123 -4.58 23.16 -3.12
C ASP A 123 -4.11 21.74 -3.46
N TYR A 124 -4.51 20.77 -2.64
CA TYR A 124 -4.17 19.37 -2.87
C TYR A 124 -4.94 18.75 -4.04
N GLU A 125 -6.09 19.31 -4.44
CA GLU A 125 -6.85 18.81 -5.59
C GLU A 125 -6.01 18.95 -6.87
N VAL A 126 -5.38 20.10 -7.07
CA VAL A 126 -4.44 20.31 -8.19
C VAL A 126 -3.29 19.30 -8.11
N VAL A 127 -2.73 19.06 -6.93
CA VAL A 127 -1.62 18.09 -6.76
C VAL A 127 -2.04 16.67 -7.16
N ILE A 128 -3.22 16.20 -6.73
CA ILE A 128 -3.73 14.87 -7.08
C ILE A 128 -3.94 14.77 -8.60
N LEU A 129 -4.68 15.73 -9.18
CA LEU A 129 -5.04 15.70 -10.59
C LEU A 129 -3.82 15.84 -11.51
N GLU A 130 -2.86 16.70 -11.16
CA GLU A 130 -1.61 16.82 -11.92
C GLU A 130 -0.75 15.57 -11.78
N THR A 131 -0.68 14.95 -10.60
CA THR A 131 0.11 13.73 -10.40
C THR A 131 -0.44 12.58 -11.24
N LEU A 132 -1.76 12.35 -11.20
CA LEU A 132 -2.43 11.37 -12.05
C LEU A 132 -2.28 11.73 -13.54
N GLY A 133 -2.50 12.99 -13.90
CA GLY A 133 -2.39 13.46 -15.28
C GLY A 133 -0.96 13.43 -15.85
N ASN A 134 0.07 13.47 -15.00
CA ASN A 134 1.45 13.28 -15.43
C ASN A 134 1.77 11.81 -15.64
N LEU A 135 1.21 10.91 -14.82
CA LEU A 135 1.37 9.47 -15.00
C LEU A 135 0.86 9.00 -16.37
N THR A 136 -0.24 9.57 -16.88
CA THR A 136 -0.74 9.25 -18.23
C THR A 136 0.18 9.69 -19.37
N LYS A 137 1.08 10.65 -19.13
CA LYS A 137 2.04 11.17 -20.12
C LYS A 137 3.36 10.40 -20.17
N GLU A 138 3.60 9.50 -19.22
CA GLU A 138 4.84 8.73 -19.14
C GLU A 138 4.93 7.72 -20.28
N LYS A 139 5.80 7.99 -21.27
CA LYS A 139 5.83 7.30 -22.59
C LYS A 139 6.03 5.78 -22.53
N ASP A 140 6.78 5.31 -21.55
CA ASP A 140 7.14 3.89 -21.40
C ASP A 140 6.48 3.25 -20.18
N LEU A 141 5.46 3.91 -19.62
CA LEU A 141 4.68 3.37 -18.51
C LEU A 141 3.96 2.09 -18.94
N LYS A 142 4.33 0.98 -18.31
CA LYS A 142 3.55 -0.26 -18.34
C LYS A 142 2.57 -0.28 -17.18
N GLU A 143 3.10 -0.15 -15.98
CA GLU A 143 2.38 -0.07 -14.72
C GLU A 143 3.21 0.77 -13.74
N PHE A 144 2.55 1.34 -12.74
CA PHE A 144 3.17 2.06 -11.64
C PHE A 144 2.64 1.50 -10.32
N GLU A 145 3.55 1.01 -9.49
CA GLU A 145 3.21 0.50 -8.18
C GLU A 145 3.13 1.65 -7.16
N VAL A 146 1.93 1.82 -6.58
CA VAL A 146 1.69 2.67 -5.42
C VAL A 146 1.78 1.80 -4.17
N GLN A 147 2.76 2.12 -3.32
CA GLN A 147 2.97 1.43 -2.05
C GLN A 147 1.86 1.81 -1.05
N GLY A 148 0.93 0.89 -0.81
CA GLY A 148 -0.11 1.01 0.22
C GLY A 148 0.36 0.63 1.62
N PHE A 149 -0.54 0.69 2.59
CA PHE A 149 -0.25 0.23 3.96
C PHE A 149 -0.59 -1.26 4.16
N ALA A 150 -1.55 -1.79 3.39
CA ALA A 150 -1.94 -3.20 3.44
C ALA A 150 -1.49 -3.96 2.19
N HIS A 151 -1.69 -3.37 1.02
CA HIS A 151 -1.47 -4.02 -0.27
C HIS A 151 -0.84 -3.05 -1.28
N PRO A 152 0.00 -3.51 -2.23
CA PRO A 152 0.41 -2.69 -3.36
C PRO A 152 -0.79 -2.42 -4.27
N VAL A 153 -0.79 -1.28 -4.96
CA VAL A 153 -1.79 -0.92 -5.97
C VAL A 153 -1.09 -0.63 -7.29
N TYR A 154 -1.52 -1.24 -8.38
CA TYR A 154 -0.92 -1.05 -9.69
C TYR A 154 -1.78 -0.14 -10.57
N LEU A 155 -1.20 0.99 -10.98
CA LEU A 155 -1.83 1.94 -11.89
C LEU A 155 -1.25 1.79 -13.29
N ASP A 156 -2.09 1.67 -14.31
CA ASP A 156 -1.71 1.86 -15.70
C ASP A 156 -2.39 3.11 -16.27
N ARG A 157 -2.13 3.40 -17.54
CA ARG A 157 -2.73 4.56 -18.20
C ARG A 157 -4.24 4.48 -18.25
N ASP A 158 -4.79 3.30 -18.54
CA ASP A 158 -6.23 3.13 -18.75
C ASP A 158 -7.00 3.33 -17.45
N THR A 159 -6.50 2.73 -16.35
CA THR A 159 -7.01 2.92 -14.99
C THR A 159 -7.03 4.40 -14.60
N VAL A 160 -5.90 5.10 -14.82
CA VAL A 160 -5.80 6.52 -14.46
C VAL A 160 -6.69 7.38 -15.34
N GLN A 161 -6.82 7.06 -16.62
CA GLN A 161 -7.68 7.78 -17.55
C GLN A 161 -9.17 7.60 -17.19
N GLU A 162 -9.58 6.40 -16.76
CA GLU A 162 -10.93 6.14 -16.26
C GLU A 162 -11.25 7.00 -15.04
N VAL A 163 -10.33 7.06 -14.06
CA VAL A 163 -10.45 7.92 -12.88
C VAL A 163 -10.57 9.39 -13.27
N LEU A 164 -9.67 9.89 -14.14
CA LEU A 164 -9.65 11.30 -14.56
C LEU A 164 -10.88 11.71 -15.39
N ASN A 165 -11.49 10.77 -16.11
CA ASN A 165 -12.69 11.01 -16.91
C ASN A 165 -13.99 10.89 -16.09
N HIS A 166 -13.92 10.42 -14.84
CA HIS A 166 -15.08 10.33 -13.96
C HIS A 166 -15.65 11.73 -13.63
N VAL A 167 -16.95 11.83 -13.37
CA VAL A 167 -17.61 13.11 -13.04
C VAL A 167 -17.09 13.68 -11.71
N HIS A 168 -16.61 12.81 -10.83
CA HIS A 168 -15.95 13.11 -9.56
C HIS A 168 -14.60 12.37 -9.48
N PRO A 169 -13.51 12.90 -10.07
CA PRO A 169 -12.24 12.18 -10.17
C PRO A 169 -11.60 11.85 -8.81
N LEU A 170 -11.64 12.78 -7.85
CA LEU A 170 -11.06 12.55 -6.52
C LEU A 170 -11.78 11.43 -5.77
N GLU A 171 -13.11 11.40 -5.84
CA GLU A 171 -13.93 10.35 -5.23
C GLU A 171 -13.67 8.99 -5.89
N ALA A 172 -13.62 8.95 -7.22
CA ALA A 172 -13.31 7.73 -7.98
C ALA A 172 -11.91 7.18 -7.62
N TYR A 173 -10.92 8.07 -7.54
CA TYR A 173 -9.57 7.69 -7.13
C TYR A 173 -9.51 7.14 -5.71
N SER A 174 -10.18 7.83 -4.79
CA SER A 174 -10.25 7.43 -3.37
C SER A 174 -10.94 6.07 -3.21
N ALA A 175 -12.05 5.86 -3.93
CA ALA A 175 -12.74 4.57 -3.94
C ALA A 175 -11.87 3.45 -4.51
N PHE A 176 -11.13 3.71 -5.61
CA PHE A 176 -10.23 2.76 -6.22
C PHE A 176 -9.11 2.31 -5.26
N ILE A 177 -8.38 3.26 -4.66
CA ILE A 177 -7.31 2.94 -3.70
C ILE A 177 -7.89 2.19 -2.48
N LYS A 178 -8.99 2.68 -1.90
CA LYS A 178 -9.58 2.09 -0.70
C LYS A 178 -10.17 0.70 -0.95
N LYS A 179 -10.72 0.42 -2.14
CA LYS A 179 -11.18 -0.93 -2.51
C LYS A 179 -10.08 -1.96 -2.30
N ILE A 180 -8.84 -1.60 -2.66
CA ILE A 180 -7.69 -2.50 -2.57
C ILE A 180 -7.17 -2.56 -1.14
N GLN A 181 -6.94 -1.41 -0.50
CA GLN A 181 -6.37 -1.36 0.86
C GLN A 181 -7.24 -1.97 1.94
N TYR A 182 -8.57 -1.96 1.75
CA TYR A 182 -9.55 -2.51 2.68
C TYR A 182 -10.25 -3.76 2.15
N SER A 183 -9.68 -4.40 1.11
CA SER A 183 -10.21 -5.65 0.60
C SER A 183 -10.17 -6.74 1.68
N ALA A 184 -11.23 -7.54 1.74
CA ALA A 184 -11.31 -8.70 2.62
C ALA A 184 -10.72 -9.97 1.97
N ALA A 185 -10.37 -9.91 0.68
CA ALA A 185 -9.79 -11.02 -0.04
C ALA A 185 -8.37 -11.33 0.45
N TYR A 186 -7.97 -12.59 0.34
CA TYR A 186 -6.61 -13.03 0.64
C TYR A 186 -5.65 -12.66 -0.49
N PHE A 187 -4.71 -11.74 -0.23
CA PHE A 187 -3.65 -11.42 -1.18
C PHE A 187 -2.54 -12.47 -1.10
N SER A 188 -2.56 -13.41 -2.05
CA SER A 188 -1.58 -14.49 -2.06
C SER A 188 -0.18 -13.96 -2.31
N GLN A 189 0.69 -14.14 -1.32
CA GLN A 189 2.10 -13.82 -1.42
C GLN A 189 2.84 -14.91 -2.20
N VAL A 190 3.77 -14.51 -3.06
CA VAL A 190 4.63 -15.45 -3.78
C VAL A 190 5.59 -16.14 -2.80
N ARG A 191 5.80 -17.43 -2.98
CA ARG A 191 6.88 -18.19 -2.35
C ARG A 191 7.86 -18.67 -3.41
N PHE A 192 9.15 -18.58 -3.12
CA PHE A 192 10.21 -19.05 -4.00
C PHE A 192 10.87 -20.31 -3.43
N TYR A 193 11.00 -21.35 -4.25
CA TYR A 193 11.66 -22.60 -3.91
C TYR A 193 12.84 -22.82 -4.85
N GLN A 194 14.05 -22.90 -4.30
CA GLN A 194 15.24 -23.14 -5.10
C GLN A 194 15.39 -24.63 -5.41
N GLN A 195 15.63 -24.96 -6.68
CA GLN A 195 15.98 -26.31 -7.08
C GLN A 195 17.46 -26.59 -6.80
N GLU A 196 17.75 -27.70 -6.12
CA GLU A 196 19.13 -28.08 -5.77
C GLU A 196 20.01 -28.34 -7.00
N GLU A 197 19.46 -28.95 -8.05
CA GLU A 197 20.23 -29.35 -9.23
C GLU A 197 20.60 -28.18 -10.14
N THR A 198 19.66 -27.25 -10.37
CA THR A 198 19.83 -26.14 -11.33
C THR A 198 20.15 -24.81 -10.66
N GLY A 199 19.87 -24.68 -9.36
CA GLY A 199 19.93 -23.42 -8.63
C GLY A 199 18.79 -22.45 -8.96
N ALA A 200 17.91 -22.78 -9.92
CA ALA A 200 16.81 -21.92 -10.37
C ALA A 200 15.60 -21.99 -9.43
N PHE A 201 14.71 -21.00 -9.50
CA PHE A 201 13.56 -20.88 -8.61
C PHE A 201 12.23 -21.29 -9.24
N LEU A 202 11.44 -22.05 -8.47
CA LEU A 202 10.00 -22.21 -8.67
C LEU A 202 9.26 -21.15 -7.84
N ALA A 203 8.42 -20.35 -8.49
CA ALA A 203 7.54 -19.41 -7.81
C ALA A 203 6.15 -20.00 -7.62
N SER A 204 5.56 -19.85 -6.44
CA SER A 204 4.25 -20.40 -6.11
C SER A 204 3.37 -19.40 -5.37
N TYR A 205 2.16 -19.20 -5.88
CA TYR A 205 1.03 -18.61 -5.16
C TYR A 205 0.15 -19.70 -4.55
N SER A 206 -0.85 -19.34 -3.75
CA SER A 206 -1.85 -20.25 -3.18
C SER A 206 -3.26 -19.77 -3.49
N LEU A 207 -4.12 -20.68 -3.92
CA LEU A 207 -5.56 -20.48 -4.09
C LEU A 207 -6.28 -21.51 -3.21
N THR A 208 -7.01 -21.01 -2.22
CA THR A 208 -7.64 -21.86 -1.20
C THR A 208 -9.15 -21.91 -1.42
N GLU A 209 -9.72 -23.10 -1.23
CA GLU A 209 -11.16 -23.34 -1.24
C GLU A 209 -11.90 -22.31 -0.39
N ASP A 210 -13.08 -21.89 -0.87
CA ASP A 210 -14.00 -21.00 -0.16
C ASP A 210 -13.41 -19.64 0.27
N THR A 211 -12.30 -19.22 -0.35
CA THR A 211 -11.58 -17.98 -0.01
C THR A 211 -11.47 -17.06 -1.24
N ASP A 212 -12.04 -15.86 -1.17
CA ASP A 212 -11.77 -14.81 -2.16
C ASP A 212 -10.27 -14.50 -2.15
N THR A 213 -9.61 -14.60 -3.31
CA THR A 213 -8.14 -14.56 -3.40
C THR A 213 -7.68 -13.59 -4.48
N VAL A 214 -6.76 -12.70 -4.13
CA VAL A 214 -6.08 -11.82 -5.09
C VAL A 214 -4.81 -12.51 -5.60
N LEU A 215 -4.70 -12.60 -6.92
CA LEU A 215 -3.53 -13.09 -7.64
C LEU A 215 -3.05 -12.05 -8.66
N PRO A 216 -1.75 -12.02 -8.97
CA PRO A 216 -1.27 -11.21 -10.06
C PRO A 216 -1.75 -11.78 -11.41
N SER A 217 -2.22 -10.90 -12.29
CA SER A 217 -2.45 -11.22 -13.71
C SER A 217 -1.13 -11.32 -14.47
N VAL A 218 -0.13 -10.54 -14.06
CA VAL A 218 1.24 -10.57 -14.56
C VAL A 218 2.18 -10.85 -13.38
N PRO A 219 2.80 -12.04 -13.31
CA PRO A 219 3.68 -12.35 -12.20
C PRO A 219 4.96 -11.51 -12.28
N HIS A 220 5.44 -11.06 -11.12
CA HIS A 220 6.69 -10.32 -10.98
C HIS A 220 7.41 -10.74 -9.71
N VAL A 221 8.71 -10.48 -9.66
CA VAL A 221 9.54 -10.72 -8.47
C VAL A 221 9.49 -9.47 -7.59
N PRO A 222 8.98 -9.56 -6.36
CA PRO A 222 9.00 -8.43 -5.44
C PRO A 222 10.43 -7.93 -5.20
N ALA A 223 10.59 -6.63 -4.97
CA ALA A 223 11.89 -5.95 -4.93
C ALA A 223 12.88 -6.61 -3.97
N GLU A 224 12.40 -7.08 -2.81
CA GLU A 224 13.19 -7.77 -1.79
C GLU A 224 13.77 -9.12 -2.24
N TYR A 225 13.22 -9.72 -3.29
CA TYR A 225 13.67 -11.00 -3.85
C TYR A 225 14.49 -10.85 -5.13
N VAL A 226 14.56 -9.64 -5.72
CA VAL A 226 15.22 -9.41 -7.02
C VAL A 226 16.70 -9.81 -6.99
N GLU A 227 17.43 -9.49 -5.93
CA GLU A 227 18.86 -9.83 -5.84
C GLU A 227 19.09 -11.34 -5.78
N ILE A 228 18.24 -12.07 -5.06
CA ILE A 228 18.36 -13.52 -4.85
C ILE A 228 17.91 -14.29 -6.09
N VAL A 229 16.77 -13.91 -6.65
CA VAL A 229 16.10 -14.65 -7.73
C VAL A 229 16.62 -14.23 -9.10
N GLY A 230 16.97 -12.95 -9.28
CA GLY A 230 17.33 -12.38 -10.58
C GLY A 230 18.57 -13.01 -11.22
N LEU A 231 19.54 -13.46 -10.43
CA LEU A 231 20.74 -14.14 -10.93
C LEU A 231 20.52 -15.62 -11.23
N ALA A 232 19.64 -16.28 -10.46
CA ALA A 232 19.34 -17.70 -10.56
C ALA A 232 18.27 -18.02 -11.62
N GLY A 233 17.41 -17.06 -11.93
CA GLY A 233 16.29 -17.21 -12.85
C GLY A 233 15.09 -17.95 -12.24
N ILE A 234 13.94 -17.76 -12.87
CA ILE A 234 12.69 -18.45 -12.52
C ILE A 234 12.36 -19.43 -13.64
N ILE A 235 12.03 -20.65 -13.25
CA ILE A 235 11.68 -21.73 -14.19
C ILE A 235 10.18 -21.87 -14.41
N ASP A 236 9.33 -21.55 -13.41
CA ASP A 236 7.88 -21.65 -13.52
C ASP A 236 7.17 -20.78 -12.47
N TRP A 237 5.95 -20.35 -12.80
CA TRP A 237 5.01 -19.64 -11.93
C TRP A 237 3.78 -20.50 -11.73
N ARG A 238 3.62 -21.04 -10.52
CA ARG A 238 2.52 -21.97 -10.20
C ARG A 238 1.55 -21.40 -9.19
N VAL A 239 0.35 -21.96 -9.20
CA VAL A 239 -0.66 -21.74 -8.16
C VAL A 239 -0.93 -23.09 -7.51
N LEU A 240 -0.68 -23.15 -6.21
CA LEU A 240 -1.00 -24.30 -5.36
C LEU A 240 -2.48 -24.24 -5.02
N LEU A 241 -3.22 -25.31 -5.33
CA LEU A 241 -4.63 -25.43 -5.02
C LEU A 241 -4.79 -26.13 -3.67
N VAL A 242 -5.48 -25.49 -2.73
CA VAL A 242 -5.60 -25.95 -1.35
C VAL A 242 -7.07 -26.19 -1.02
N ALA A 243 -7.41 -27.40 -0.60
CA ALA A 243 -8.74 -27.72 -0.10
C ALA A 243 -8.77 -27.72 1.43
N ILE A 244 -9.98 -27.58 1.98
CA ILE A 244 -10.23 -27.56 3.42
C ILE A 244 -11.08 -28.78 3.79
N ASP A 245 -10.50 -29.74 4.51
CA ASP A 245 -11.24 -30.91 5.03
C ASP A 245 -11.49 -30.79 6.53
N GLY A 246 -12.65 -30.26 6.89
CA GLY A 246 -13.10 -30.14 8.27
C GLY A 246 -13.30 -28.71 8.73
N ASP A 247 -12.76 -28.37 9.90
CA ASP A 247 -12.88 -27.05 10.52
C ASP A 247 -11.90 -26.05 9.87
N PRO A 248 -12.36 -24.97 9.21
CA PRO A 248 -11.48 -23.99 8.58
C PRO A 248 -10.64 -23.18 9.59
N ASP A 249 -10.97 -23.20 10.88
CA ASP A 249 -10.16 -22.51 11.89
C ASP A 249 -8.90 -23.32 12.29
N LYS A 250 -8.74 -24.54 11.75
CA LYS A 250 -7.66 -25.46 12.09
C LYS A 250 -6.67 -25.65 10.92
N PRO A 251 -5.41 -25.22 11.07
CA PRO A 251 -4.41 -25.33 10.02
C PRO A 251 -4.20 -26.76 9.47
N GLU A 252 -4.38 -27.79 10.30
CA GLU A 252 -4.25 -29.19 9.89
C GLU A 252 -5.28 -29.67 8.88
N ASN A 253 -6.38 -28.94 8.68
CA ASN A 253 -7.44 -29.30 7.73
C ASN A 253 -7.15 -28.79 6.31
N TYR A 254 -6.15 -27.92 6.16
CA TYR A 254 -5.72 -27.38 4.87
C TYR A 254 -4.71 -28.34 4.23
N HIS A 255 -5.00 -28.81 3.03
CA HIS A 255 -4.10 -29.71 2.32
C HIS A 255 -4.05 -29.40 0.82
N PRO A 256 -2.86 -29.48 0.19
CA PRO A 256 -2.73 -29.33 -1.25
C PRO A 256 -3.47 -30.45 -1.99
N ILE A 257 -4.21 -30.09 -3.04
CA ILE A 257 -4.91 -31.02 -3.93
C ILE A 257 -4.37 -31.04 -5.36
N GLY A 258 -3.48 -30.11 -5.70
CA GLY A 258 -2.80 -30.05 -6.99
C GLY A 258 -2.12 -28.70 -7.21
N SER A 259 -1.51 -28.54 -8.37
CA SER A 259 -0.97 -27.24 -8.79
C SER A 259 -1.08 -27.06 -10.29
N LEU A 260 -1.13 -25.82 -10.77
CA LEU A 260 -1.11 -25.51 -12.20
C LEU A 260 -0.32 -24.23 -12.46
N ALA A 261 0.13 -24.05 -13.70
CA ALA A 261 0.76 -22.80 -14.12
C ALA A 261 -0.22 -21.63 -13.95
N LEU A 262 0.24 -20.49 -13.44
CA LEU A 262 -0.58 -19.29 -13.25
C LEU A 262 -1.31 -18.91 -14.55
N LYS A 263 -0.60 -18.97 -15.68
CA LYS A 263 -1.21 -18.71 -17.00
C LYS A 263 -2.40 -19.64 -17.30
N ASN A 264 -2.25 -20.94 -17.03
CA ASN A 264 -3.30 -21.91 -17.29
C ASN A 264 -4.51 -21.69 -16.37
N LEU A 265 -4.28 -21.26 -15.12
CA LEU A 265 -5.35 -20.85 -14.22
C LEU A 265 -6.11 -19.66 -14.82
N LEU A 266 -5.42 -18.58 -15.18
CA LEU A 266 -6.03 -17.36 -15.72
C LEU A 266 -6.84 -17.62 -16.99
N GLU A 267 -6.38 -18.53 -17.87
CA GLU A 267 -7.10 -18.93 -19.08
C GLU A 267 -8.32 -19.83 -18.81
N ALA A 268 -8.35 -20.52 -17.66
CA ALA A 268 -9.41 -21.46 -17.30
C ALA A 268 -10.53 -20.86 -16.44
N LEU A 269 -10.32 -19.67 -15.85
CA LEU A 269 -11.33 -18.96 -15.06
C LEU A 269 -12.50 -18.51 -15.93
N GLU A 270 -13.72 -18.72 -15.43
CA GLU A 270 -14.93 -18.22 -16.06
C GLU A 270 -15.11 -16.71 -15.78
N PRO A 271 -15.77 -15.94 -16.69
CA PRO A 271 -15.88 -14.48 -16.54
C PRO A 271 -16.55 -13.99 -15.25
N ASP A 272 -17.37 -14.81 -14.58
CA ASP A 272 -18.02 -14.50 -13.32
C ASP A 272 -17.24 -14.99 -12.09
N GLU A 273 -16.18 -15.79 -12.27
CA GLU A 273 -15.29 -16.29 -11.21
C GLU A 273 -14.26 -15.25 -10.76
N PHE A 274 -14.03 -14.19 -11.53
CA PHE A 274 -13.05 -13.15 -11.15
C PHE A 274 -13.46 -11.75 -11.59
N GLN A 275 -12.75 -10.76 -11.06
CA GLN A 275 -12.80 -9.38 -11.52
C GLN A 275 -11.40 -8.78 -11.55
N GLN A 276 -11.16 -7.85 -12.47
CA GLN A 276 -9.96 -7.02 -12.42
C GLN A 276 -9.98 -6.17 -11.14
N LEU A 277 -8.89 -6.20 -10.39
CA LEU A 277 -8.75 -5.40 -9.18
C LEU A 277 -8.03 -4.08 -9.50
N ASP A 278 -6.92 -4.17 -10.23
CA ASP A 278 -6.10 -3.05 -10.71
C ASP A 278 -5.32 -3.45 -11.98
N ALA A 279 -4.28 -2.71 -12.39
CA ALA A 279 -3.54 -3.01 -13.62
C ALA A 279 -2.81 -4.37 -13.63
N SER A 280 -2.48 -4.93 -12.47
CA SER A 280 -1.61 -6.11 -12.35
C SER A 280 -2.24 -7.24 -11.52
N GLN A 281 -3.43 -7.03 -10.97
CA GLN A 281 -4.08 -7.97 -10.05
C GLN A 281 -5.53 -8.26 -10.43
N ILE A 282 -5.93 -9.51 -10.21
CA ILE A 282 -7.32 -9.96 -10.25
C ILE A 282 -7.74 -10.46 -8.88
N GLU A 283 -9.01 -10.27 -8.56
CA GLU A 283 -9.67 -10.91 -7.43
C GLU A 283 -10.49 -12.09 -7.96
N ILE A 284 -10.06 -13.30 -7.60
CA ILE A 284 -10.80 -14.54 -7.86
C ILE A 284 -11.78 -14.71 -6.71
N LYS A 285 -13.06 -14.79 -7.03
CA LYS A 285 -14.10 -15.11 -6.06
C LYS A 285 -13.88 -16.54 -5.56
N LYS A 286 -14.28 -16.78 -4.33
CA LYS A 286 -14.19 -18.10 -3.70
C LYS A 286 -14.69 -19.22 -4.62
N LEU A 287 -13.84 -20.24 -4.78
CA LEU A 287 -14.13 -21.42 -5.60
C LEU A 287 -14.40 -22.63 -4.70
N SER A 288 -15.30 -23.50 -5.11
CA SER A 288 -15.58 -24.75 -4.40
C SER A 288 -14.46 -25.77 -4.54
N LYS A 289 -14.42 -26.77 -3.65
CA LYS A 289 -13.50 -27.91 -3.77
C LYS A 289 -13.58 -28.59 -5.12
N GLU A 290 -14.80 -28.81 -5.62
CA GLU A 290 -15.02 -29.45 -6.92
C GLU A 290 -14.36 -28.65 -8.04
N ARG A 291 -14.51 -27.33 -8.02
CA ARG A 291 -13.92 -26.44 -9.03
C ARG A 291 -12.39 -26.46 -8.96
N LEU A 292 -11.82 -26.46 -7.75
CA LEU A 292 -10.36 -26.60 -7.59
C LEU A 292 -9.85 -27.96 -8.08
N LEU A 293 -10.60 -29.06 -7.87
CA LEU A 293 -10.25 -30.38 -8.39
C LEU A 293 -10.31 -30.44 -9.92
N GLU A 294 -11.24 -29.73 -10.57
CA GLU A 294 -11.26 -29.58 -12.04
C GLU A 294 -10.03 -28.83 -12.54
N LEU A 295 -9.66 -27.72 -11.89
CA LEU A 295 -8.46 -26.94 -12.22
C LEU A 295 -7.18 -27.78 -12.05
N ALA A 296 -7.10 -28.61 -11.00
CA ALA A 296 -5.97 -29.50 -10.77
C ALA A 296 -5.73 -30.50 -11.93
N GLN A 297 -6.75 -30.86 -12.69
CA GLN A 297 -6.60 -31.76 -13.84
C GLN A 297 -5.88 -31.11 -15.03
N LEU A 298 -5.80 -29.77 -15.06
CA LEU A 298 -5.07 -29.01 -16.08
C LEU A 298 -3.55 -29.09 -15.91
N GLU A 299 -3.05 -29.61 -14.79
CA GLU A 299 -1.63 -29.87 -14.54
C GLU A 299 -0.99 -30.81 -15.58
N ASN A 300 -1.78 -31.71 -16.16
CA ASN A 300 -1.33 -32.80 -17.02
C ASN A 300 -1.47 -32.51 -18.53
N LYS A 301 -1.70 -31.26 -18.92
CA LYS A 301 -1.82 -30.82 -20.32
C LYS A 301 -0.76 -29.80 -20.68
#